data_AF-G6YKZ4-F1
#
_entry.id   AF-G6YKZ4-F1
#
_cell.length_a   1.000
_cell.length_b   1.000
_cell.length_c   1.000
_cell.angle_alpha   90.00
_cell.angle_beta   90.00
_cell.angle_gamma   90.00
#
_symmetry.space_group_name_H-M   'P 1'
#
loop_
_entity.id
_entity.type
_entity.pdbx_description
1 polymer ?
#
loop_
_entity_poly.entity_id
_entity_poly.type
_entity_poly.pdbx_seq_one_letter_code
_entity_poly.pdbx_strand_id
1 'polypeptide(L)'
;MTDISENTATRPKADFLHRFSMRDAGTLIGLIVILAVFGALVPGFFAERNLINILQQSSINACLALGMTLVIISGGIDLSVGPTAALSAVISASMLVAGVPFPLAIASGFAIGLACGLLNGVLVAHVGLQPFIVTLGTLSTYRALALIYTGGNPVLGLPAGFRSIFNGSLFGLPLAVVIVAVVALVAWIILKKTPFGEYLLAVGGNEEAAYIAGVPIARTKIAAYMISGLLAALAAQILIGRLGAAEPILGNLWELDAIAAAAIGGASLMGGKGSVVGTILGAVILGAMRNGLTLMNVQSFYQLLATGLIILAAMLIDRVTRGRG
;
A
#
# COMPACT_ATOMS: atom_id res chain seq x y z
N MET A 1 27.92 -19.75 54.94
CA MET A 1 26.75 -18.85 54.87
C MET A 1 27.13 -17.76 53.88
N THR A 2 26.92 -18.04 52.59
CA THR A 2 27.33 -17.17 51.48
C THR A 2 26.09 -16.48 50.96
N ASP A 3 26.04 -15.16 51.18
CA ASP A 3 25.04 -14.24 50.65
C ASP A 3 25.04 -14.32 49.12
N ILE A 4 23.94 -14.79 48.55
CA ILE A 4 23.63 -14.65 47.13
C ILE A 4 22.83 -13.37 47.01
N SER A 5 23.49 -12.27 46.66
CA SER A 5 22.81 -11.04 46.28
C SER A 5 22.09 -11.26 44.95
N GLU A 6 20.76 -11.18 44.99
CA GLU A 6 19.89 -11.16 43.82
C GLU A 6 20.25 -9.95 42.95
N ASN A 7 20.89 -10.21 41.81
CA ASN A 7 20.99 -9.25 40.73
C ASN A 7 19.63 -9.18 40.01
N THR A 8 18.71 -8.39 40.56
CA THR A 8 17.45 -8.04 39.89
C THR A 8 17.77 -7.17 38.67
N ALA A 9 17.94 -7.82 37.52
CA ALA A 9 18.01 -7.15 36.22
C ALA A 9 16.73 -6.33 36.00
N THR A 10 16.82 -5.02 36.19
CA THR A 10 15.76 -4.08 35.89
C THR A 10 15.47 -4.13 34.38
N ARG A 11 14.32 -4.70 34.01
CA ARG A 11 13.79 -4.63 32.64
C ARG A 11 13.68 -3.14 32.26
N PRO A 12 14.22 -2.69 31.12
CA PRO A 12 14.08 -1.30 30.72
C PRO A 12 12.60 -0.99 30.53
N LYS A 13 12.11 0.00 31.28
CA LYS A 13 10.75 0.55 31.13
C LYS A 13 10.56 0.92 29.66
N ALA A 14 9.50 0.41 29.05
CA ALA A 14 9.17 0.68 27.66
C ALA A 14 8.78 2.16 27.50
N ASP A 15 9.74 2.97 27.05
CA ASP A 15 9.52 4.36 26.64
C ASP A 15 8.64 4.38 25.38
N PHE A 16 7.35 4.60 25.58
CA PHE A 16 6.33 4.64 24.53
C PHE A 16 6.48 5.85 23.59
N LEU A 17 7.24 6.87 23.99
CA LEU A 17 7.30 8.17 23.30
C LEU A 17 8.59 8.42 22.49
N HIS A 18 9.62 7.58 22.62
CA HIS A 18 10.97 7.90 22.09
C HIS A 18 11.42 7.12 20.83
N ARG A 19 10.50 6.54 20.06
CA ARG A 19 10.85 5.83 18.80
C ARG A 19 10.30 6.51 17.54
N PHE A 20 10.40 7.83 17.46
CA PHE A 20 10.44 8.50 16.16
C PHE A 20 11.79 8.14 15.52
N SER A 21 11.79 7.25 14.54
CA SER A 21 13.03 6.93 13.81
C SER A 21 13.50 8.18 13.06
N MET A 22 14.80 8.43 12.97
CA MET A 22 15.36 9.52 12.14
C MET A 22 14.80 9.53 10.70
N ARG A 23 14.39 8.36 10.20
CA ARG A 23 13.72 8.20 8.89
C ARG A 23 12.26 8.69 8.88
N ASP A 24 11.51 8.45 9.94
CA ASP A 24 10.14 8.97 10.09
C ASP A 24 10.17 10.52 10.21
N ALA A 25 11.21 11.07 10.84
CA ALA A 25 11.44 12.52 10.87
C ALA A 25 11.74 13.10 9.47
N GLY A 26 12.58 12.42 8.68
CA GLY A 26 12.88 12.84 7.30
C GLY A 26 11.65 12.87 6.39
N THR A 27 10.78 11.88 6.50
CA THR A 27 9.51 11.85 5.74
C THR A 27 8.55 12.93 6.17
N LEU A 28 8.44 13.19 7.48
CA LEU A 28 7.63 14.30 7.99
C LEU A 28 8.13 15.66 7.49
N ILE A 29 9.46 15.88 7.45
CA ILE A 29 10.05 17.08 6.86
C ILE A 29 9.68 17.20 5.39
N GLY A 30 9.79 16.11 4.61
CA GLY A 30 9.37 16.08 3.21
C GLY A 30 7.90 16.46 3.02
N LEU A 31 7.01 15.97 3.90
CA LEU A 31 5.60 16.36 3.91
C LEU A 31 5.40 17.85 4.24
N ILE A 32 6.10 18.37 5.24
CA ILE A 32 6.00 19.80 5.58
C ILE A 32 6.46 20.66 4.40
N VAL A 33 7.57 20.29 3.76
CA VAL A 33 8.10 21.00 2.58
C VAL A 33 7.09 20.98 1.43
N ILE A 34 6.50 19.83 1.12
CA ILE A 34 5.56 19.75 -0.01
C ILE A 34 4.28 20.56 0.26
N LEU A 35 3.77 20.52 1.49
CA LEU A 35 2.62 21.32 1.89
C LEU A 35 2.92 22.82 1.87
N ALA A 36 4.12 23.24 2.30
CA ALA A 36 4.53 24.64 2.26
C ALA A 36 4.67 25.16 0.82
N VAL A 37 5.29 24.37 -0.06
CA VAL A 37 5.49 24.74 -1.47
C VAL A 37 4.15 24.91 -2.18
N PHE A 38 3.27 23.90 -2.16
CA PHE A 38 1.97 24.03 -2.82
C PHE A 38 1.03 25.00 -2.11
N GLY A 39 1.15 25.12 -0.78
CA GLY A 39 0.44 26.12 0.00
C GLY A 39 0.75 27.56 -0.43
N ALA A 40 2.00 27.83 -0.84
CA ALA A 40 2.43 29.12 -1.35
C ALA A 40 2.10 29.32 -2.84
N LEU A 41 2.20 28.26 -3.66
CA LEU A 41 2.04 28.34 -5.12
C LEU A 41 0.58 28.27 -5.59
N VAL A 42 -0.31 27.66 -4.80
CA VAL A 42 -1.69 27.36 -5.23
C VAL A 42 -2.69 28.06 -4.30
N PRO A 43 -3.38 29.11 -4.79
CA PRO A 43 -4.46 29.73 -4.04
C PRO A 43 -5.55 28.71 -3.68
N GLY A 44 -5.92 28.65 -2.40
CA GLY A 44 -6.92 27.69 -1.92
C GLY A 44 -6.41 26.25 -1.77
N PHE A 45 -5.10 26.01 -1.80
CA PHE A 45 -4.54 24.67 -1.54
C PHE A 45 -5.00 24.09 -0.20
N PHE A 46 -5.03 24.93 0.84
CA PHE A 46 -5.52 24.57 2.18
C PHE A 46 -7.03 24.73 2.36
N ALA A 47 -7.79 24.99 1.28
CA ALA A 47 -9.25 24.97 1.37
C ALA A 47 -9.72 23.57 1.78
N GLU A 48 -10.73 23.52 2.65
CA GLU A 48 -11.26 22.27 3.21
C GLU A 48 -11.58 21.23 2.14
N ARG A 49 -12.26 21.65 1.07
CA ARG A 49 -12.58 20.78 -0.08
C ARG A 49 -11.34 20.16 -0.71
N ASN A 50 -10.24 20.91 -0.80
CA ASN A 50 -9.01 20.39 -1.37
C ASN A 50 -8.28 19.44 -0.43
N LEU A 51 -8.24 19.76 0.87
CA LEU A 51 -7.68 18.86 1.88
C LEU A 51 -8.43 17.52 1.92
N ILE A 52 -9.76 17.56 1.81
CA ILE A 52 -10.59 16.36 1.68
C ILE A 52 -10.21 15.56 0.41
N ASN A 53 -10.03 16.23 -0.73
CA ASN A 53 -9.62 15.58 -1.98
C ASN A 53 -8.24 14.92 -1.85
N ILE A 54 -7.26 15.61 -1.24
CA ILE A 54 -5.93 15.07 -0.98
C ILE A 54 -6.05 13.81 -0.12
N LEU A 55 -6.75 13.90 1.01
CA LEU A 55 -6.92 12.76 1.92
C LEU A 55 -7.60 11.56 1.24
N GLN A 56 -8.65 11.78 0.44
CA GLN A 56 -9.31 10.71 -0.29
C GLN A 56 -8.39 10.03 -1.32
N GLN A 57 -7.63 10.81 -2.10
CA GLN A 57 -6.70 10.25 -3.09
C GLN A 57 -5.54 9.53 -2.41
N SER A 58 -4.97 10.13 -1.37
CA SER A 58 -3.91 9.55 -0.56
C SER A 58 -4.36 8.27 0.14
N SER A 59 -5.63 8.14 0.52
CA SER A 59 -6.14 6.93 1.18
C SER A 59 -6.09 5.72 0.24
N ILE A 60 -6.51 5.88 -1.02
CA ILE A 60 -6.46 4.80 -2.02
C ILE A 60 -5.01 4.36 -2.23
N ASN A 61 -4.09 5.32 -2.40
CA ASN A 61 -2.67 5.03 -2.57
C ASN A 61 -2.06 4.40 -1.30
N ALA A 62 -2.41 4.91 -0.11
CA ALA A 62 -1.95 4.38 1.17
C ALA A 62 -2.39 2.92 1.34
N CYS A 63 -3.62 2.58 0.98
CA CYS A 63 -4.12 1.20 1.05
C CYS A 63 -3.21 0.23 0.26
N LEU A 64 -2.88 0.59 -0.98
CA LEU A 64 -1.97 -0.19 -1.83
C LEU A 64 -0.53 -0.20 -1.27
N ALA A 65 -0.04 0.97 -0.88
CA ALA A 65 1.31 1.15 -0.36
C ALA A 65 1.56 0.36 0.94
N LEU A 66 0.54 0.19 1.79
CA LEU A 66 0.63 -0.66 2.98
C LEU A 66 0.86 -2.13 2.61
N GLY A 67 0.11 -2.65 1.64
CA GLY A 67 0.32 -4.01 1.13
C GLY A 67 1.69 -4.17 0.49
N MET A 68 2.07 -3.19 -0.35
CA MET A 68 3.38 -3.14 -1.00
C MET A 68 4.51 -3.06 0.04
N THR A 69 4.32 -2.34 1.14
CA THR A 69 5.31 -2.24 2.22
C THR A 69 5.59 -3.60 2.86
N LEU A 70 4.57 -4.42 3.10
CA LEU A 70 4.77 -5.75 3.67
C LEU A 70 5.54 -6.66 2.69
N VAL A 71 5.22 -6.59 1.40
CA VAL A 71 5.93 -7.34 0.36
C VAL A 71 7.39 -6.87 0.25
N ILE A 72 7.63 -5.56 0.22
CA ILE A 72 8.99 -4.97 0.19
C ILE A 72 9.79 -5.41 1.41
N ILE A 73 9.21 -5.32 2.61
CA ILE A 73 9.87 -5.76 3.84
C ILE A 73 10.29 -7.23 3.76
N SER A 74 9.48 -8.09 3.12
CA SER A 74 9.81 -9.51 2.92
C SER A 74 10.88 -9.80 1.86
N GLY A 75 11.41 -8.76 1.20
CA GLY A 75 12.39 -8.89 0.11
C GLY A 75 11.76 -9.08 -1.28
N GLY A 76 10.47 -8.81 -1.44
CA GLY A 76 9.75 -8.93 -2.70
C GLY A 76 9.34 -7.58 -3.30
N ILE A 77 8.82 -7.61 -4.52
CA ILE A 77 8.09 -6.51 -5.15
C ILE A 77 6.82 -7.09 -5.78
N ASP A 78 5.72 -6.35 -5.79
CA ASP A 78 4.43 -6.73 -6.36
C ASP A 78 3.97 -5.68 -7.35
N LEU A 79 4.38 -5.85 -8.61
CA LEU A 79 3.98 -4.97 -9.70
C LEU A 79 2.53 -5.19 -10.15
N SER A 80 1.87 -6.24 -9.67
CA SER A 80 0.55 -6.64 -10.15
C SER A 80 -0.61 -5.98 -9.39
N VAL A 81 -0.34 -5.15 -8.38
CA VAL A 81 -1.38 -4.56 -7.50
C VAL A 81 -2.42 -3.73 -8.27
N GLY A 82 -2.00 -2.97 -9.28
CA GLY A 82 -2.90 -2.19 -10.13
C GLY A 82 -3.87 -3.08 -10.93
N PRO A 83 -3.36 -4.00 -11.76
CA PRO A 83 -4.19 -4.98 -12.46
C PRO A 83 -5.03 -5.90 -11.56
N THR A 84 -4.53 -6.26 -10.38
CA THR A 84 -5.29 -7.02 -9.38
C THR A 84 -6.51 -6.22 -8.90
N ALA A 85 -6.32 -4.93 -8.61
CA ALA A 85 -7.41 -4.02 -8.28
C ALA A 85 -8.44 -3.93 -9.43
N ALA A 86 -7.99 -3.79 -10.68
CA ALA A 86 -8.88 -3.78 -11.84
C ALA A 86 -9.70 -5.06 -11.97
N LEU A 87 -9.07 -6.23 -11.90
CA LEU A 87 -9.75 -7.52 -12.04
C LEU A 87 -10.78 -7.72 -10.92
N SER A 88 -10.42 -7.40 -9.67
CA SER A 88 -11.35 -7.39 -8.53
C SER A 88 -12.52 -6.44 -8.77
N ALA A 89 -12.25 -5.22 -9.25
CA ALA A 89 -13.27 -4.20 -9.49
C ALA A 89 -14.26 -4.62 -10.56
N VAL A 90 -13.81 -5.08 -11.73
CA VAL A 90 -14.72 -5.43 -12.84
C VAL A 90 -15.60 -6.62 -12.50
N ILE A 91 -15.07 -7.63 -11.79
CA ILE A 91 -15.87 -8.79 -11.36
C ILE A 91 -16.93 -8.37 -10.34
N SER A 92 -16.54 -7.59 -9.33
CA SER A 92 -17.48 -7.09 -8.31
C SER A 92 -18.55 -6.20 -8.93
N ALA A 93 -18.16 -5.29 -9.81
CA ALA A 93 -19.07 -4.38 -10.51
C ALA A 93 -20.06 -5.15 -11.39
N SER A 94 -19.61 -6.15 -12.16
CA SER A 94 -20.50 -6.97 -12.98
C SER A 94 -21.54 -7.70 -12.13
N MET A 95 -21.15 -8.21 -10.97
CA MET A 95 -22.09 -8.84 -10.02
C MET A 95 -23.10 -7.83 -9.46
N LEU A 96 -22.65 -6.62 -9.10
CA LEU A 96 -23.54 -5.54 -8.63
C LEU A 96 -24.57 -5.15 -9.69
N VAL A 97 -24.15 -5.02 -10.95
CA VAL A 97 -25.01 -4.68 -12.08
C VAL A 97 -25.99 -5.81 -12.40
N ALA A 98 -25.57 -7.07 -12.23
CA ALA A 98 -26.43 -8.25 -12.34
C ALA A 98 -27.44 -8.41 -11.17
N GLY A 99 -27.47 -7.48 -10.21
CA GLY A 99 -28.39 -7.51 -9.08
C GLY A 99 -27.99 -8.44 -7.94
N VAL A 100 -26.74 -8.92 -7.91
CA VAL A 100 -26.23 -9.74 -6.80
C VAL A 100 -26.16 -8.88 -5.53
N PRO A 101 -26.55 -9.42 -4.35
CA PRO A 101 -26.47 -8.69 -3.08
C PRO A 101 -25.08 -8.11 -2.81
N PHE A 102 -25.04 -6.88 -2.27
CA PHE A 102 -23.79 -6.13 -2.08
C PHE A 102 -22.71 -6.91 -1.31
N PRO A 103 -23.01 -7.64 -0.21
CA PRO A 103 -21.98 -8.38 0.52
C PRO A 103 -21.30 -9.46 -0.35
N LEU A 104 -22.05 -10.15 -1.21
CA LEU A 104 -21.52 -11.19 -2.08
C LEU A 104 -20.69 -10.61 -3.22
N ALA A 105 -21.12 -9.48 -3.79
CA ALA A 105 -20.34 -8.80 -4.82
C ALA A 105 -19.05 -8.17 -4.26
N ILE A 106 -19.07 -7.64 -3.03
CA ILE A 106 -17.85 -7.17 -2.35
C ILE A 106 -16.92 -8.34 -2.02
N ALA A 107 -17.47 -9.45 -1.53
CA ALA A 107 -16.71 -10.64 -1.19
C ALA A 107 -16.01 -11.26 -2.42
N SER A 108 -16.64 -11.22 -3.61
CA SER A 108 -15.99 -11.72 -4.83
C SER A 108 -14.75 -10.90 -5.21
N GLY A 109 -14.80 -9.57 -5.08
CA GLY A 109 -13.62 -8.73 -5.27
C GLY A 109 -12.47 -9.08 -4.33
N PHE A 110 -12.77 -9.25 -3.03
CA PHE A 110 -11.77 -9.69 -2.06
C PHE A 110 -11.23 -11.10 -2.35
N ALA A 111 -12.09 -12.03 -2.77
CA ALA A 111 -11.67 -13.37 -3.15
C ALA A 111 -10.72 -13.35 -4.36
N ILE A 112 -10.99 -12.52 -5.35
CA ILE A 112 -10.12 -12.32 -6.51
C ILE A 112 -8.78 -11.70 -6.10
N GLY A 113 -8.79 -10.64 -5.27
CA GLY A 113 -7.56 -10.05 -4.75
C GLY A 113 -6.71 -11.05 -3.98
N LEU A 114 -7.32 -11.84 -3.10
CA LEU A 114 -6.66 -12.91 -2.35
C LEU A 114 -6.11 -14.00 -3.27
N ALA A 115 -6.86 -14.41 -4.30
CA ALA A 115 -6.43 -15.43 -5.25
C ALA A 115 -5.23 -14.97 -6.08
N CYS A 116 -5.25 -13.72 -6.58
CA CYS A 116 -4.12 -13.11 -7.29
C CYS A 116 -2.87 -13.02 -6.40
N GLY A 117 -3.04 -12.57 -5.15
CA GLY A 117 -1.96 -12.52 -4.17
C GLY A 117 -1.42 -13.90 -3.79
N LEU A 118 -2.30 -14.88 -3.63
CA LEU A 118 -1.93 -16.27 -3.37
C LEU A 118 -1.11 -16.85 -4.52
N LEU A 119 -1.54 -16.64 -5.77
CA LEU A 119 -0.81 -17.12 -6.95
C LEU A 119 0.61 -16.55 -7.00
N ASN A 120 0.76 -15.22 -6.86
CA ASN A 120 2.07 -14.58 -6.81
C ASN A 120 2.90 -15.11 -5.64
N GLY A 121 2.32 -15.20 -4.46
CA GLY A 121 2.96 -15.71 -3.26
C GLY A 121 3.48 -17.15 -3.43
N VAL A 122 2.68 -18.04 -4.00
CA VAL A 122 3.06 -19.44 -4.23
C VAL A 122 4.18 -19.55 -5.25
N LEU A 123 4.09 -18.83 -6.36
CA LEU A 123 5.14 -18.82 -7.39
C LEU A 123 6.47 -18.28 -6.85
N VAL A 124 6.42 -17.25 -6.01
CA VAL A 124 7.63 -16.69 -5.39
C VAL A 124 8.18 -17.63 -4.32
N ALA A 125 7.31 -18.15 -3.45
CA ALA A 125 7.76 -18.77 -2.20
C ALA A 125 7.95 -20.29 -2.27
N HIS A 126 7.22 -21.00 -3.13
CA HIS A 126 7.35 -22.46 -3.32
C HIS A 126 8.09 -22.81 -4.61
N VAL A 127 7.80 -22.11 -5.71
CA VAL A 127 8.48 -22.37 -6.99
C VAL A 127 9.86 -21.72 -7.03
N GLY A 128 10.10 -20.70 -6.19
CA GLY A 128 11.40 -20.03 -6.10
C GLY A 128 11.67 -19.06 -7.26
N LEU A 129 10.62 -18.61 -7.95
CA LEU A 129 10.75 -17.61 -9.02
C LEU A 129 11.03 -16.22 -8.43
N GLN A 130 11.81 -15.41 -9.14
CA GLN A 130 12.11 -14.05 -8.69
C GLN A 130 10.82 -13.20 -8.62
N PRO A 131 10.55 -12.51 -7.49
CA PRO A 131 9.40 -11.62 -7.28
C PRO A 131 9.05 -10.69 -8.45
N PHE A 132 10.07 -10.05 -9.01
CA PHE A 132 9.92 -9.09 -10.10
C PHE A 132 9.39 -9.78 -11.36
N ILE A 133 9.93 -10.94 -11.73
CA ILE A 133 9.52 -11.69 -12.93
C ILE A 133 8.07 -12.17 -12.77
N VAL A 134 7.74 -12.76 -11.62
CA VAL A 134 6.38 -13.26 -11.34
C VAL A 134 5.38 -12.12 -11.46
N THR A 135 5.62 -11.01 -10.76
CA THR A 135 4.64 -9.93 -10.65
C THR A 135 4.57 -9.04 -11.88
N LEU A 136 5.66 -8.93 -12.65
CA LEU A 136 5.62 -8.32 -13.98
C LEU A 136 4.82 -9.18 -14.98
N GLY A 137 4.98 -10.51 -14.91
CA GLY A 137 4.18 -11.43 -15.71
C GLY A 137 2.70 -11.34 -15.36
N THR A 138 2.38 -11.41 -14.07
CA THR A 138 0.98 -11.34 -13.61
C THR A 138 0.36 -9.95 -13.73
N LEU A 139 1.15 -8.87 -13.75
CA LEU A 139 0.67 -7.53 -14.12
C LEU A 139 -0.03 -7.60 -15.49
N SER A 140 0.66 -8.11 -16.51
CA SER A 140 0.11 -8.23 -17.86
C SER A 140 -1.03 -9.23 -17.92
N THR A 141 -0.90 -10.39 -17.25
CA THR A 141 -1.95 -11.42 -17.24
C THR A 141 -3.24 -10.92 -16.61
N TYR A 142 -3.19 -10.36 -15.40
CA TYR A 142 -4.38 -9.88 -14.70
C TYR A 142 -5.02 -8.70 -15.43
N ARG A 143 -4.20 -7.82 -16.04
CA ARG A 143 -4.70 -6.72 -16.87
C ARG A 143 -5.45 -7.26 -18.09
N ALA A 144 -4.86 -8.23 -18.79
CA ALA A 144 -5.48 -8.86 -19.93
C ALA A 144 -6.77 -9.58 -19.53
N LEU A 145 -6.80 -10.29 -18.41
CA LEU A 145 -8.01 -10.95 -17.91
C LEU A 145 -9.13 -9.94 -17.61
N ALA A 146 -8.82 -8.79 -17.00
CA ALA A 146 -9.80 -7.74 -16.77
C ALA A 146 -10.36 -7.17 -18.08
N LEU A 147 -9.50 -6.92 -19.07
CA LEU A 147 -9.90 -6.46 -20.40
C LEU A 147 -10.73 -7.50 -21.17
N ILE A 148 -10.31 -8.77 -21.17
CA ILE A 148 -11.03 -9.86 -21.83
C ILE A 148 -12.41 -10.03 -21.20
N TYR A 149 -12.49 -10.00 -19.87
CA TYR A 149 -13.75 -10.17 -19.14
C TYR A 149 -14.79 -9.11 -19.51
N THR A 150 -14.39 -7.85 -19.72
CA THR A 150 -15.31 -6.77 -20.06
C THR A 150 -15.36 -6.42 -21.55
N GLY A 151 -14.62 -7.14 -22.39
CA GLY A 151 -14.40 -6.78 -23.79
C GLY A 151 -13.75 -5.39 -23.97
N GLY A 152 -12.96 -4.94 -22.99
CA GLY A 152 -12.31 -3.63 -22.97
C GLY A 152 -13.19 -2.47 -22.50
N ASN A 153 -14.46 -2.70 -22.21
CA ASN A 153 -15.40 -1.65 -21.83
C ASN A 153 -15.50 -1.50 -20.30
N PRO A 154 -15.84 -0.30 -19.80
CA PRO A 154 -16.19 -0.12 -18.40
C PRO A 154 -17.49 -0.83 -18.03
N VAL A 155 -17.55 -1.31 -16.79
CA VAL A 155 -18.80 -1.74 -16.16
C VAL A 155 -19.44 -0.53 -15.51
N LEU A 156 -20.57 -0.09 -16.07
CA LEU A 156 -21.31 1.10 -15.65
C LEU A 156 -22.59 0.73 -14.87
N GLY A 157 -23.19 1.72 -14.21
CA GLY A 157 -24.50 1.54 -13.57
C GLY A 157 -24.44 0.91 -12.18
N LEU A 158 -23.36 1.15 -11.42
CA LEU A 158 -23.26 0.64 -10.05
C LEU A 158 -24.40 1.21 -9.17
N PRO A 159 -25.14 0.36 -8.43
CA PRO A 159 -26.28 0.78 -7.62
C PRO A 159 -25.92 1.88 -6.61
N ALA A 160 -26.81 2.86 -6.42
CA ALA A 160 -26.61 3.95 -5.47
C ALA A 160 -26.39 3.44 -4.03
N GLY A 161 -27.07 2.35 -3.65
CA GLY A 161 -26.91 1.72 -2.34
C GLY A 161 -25.53 1.10 -2.10
N PHE A 162 -24.83 0.64 -3.14
CA PHE A 162 -23.43 0.24 -3.03
C PHE A 162 -22.53 1.47 -2.92
N ARG A 163 -22.79 2.49 -3.74
CA ARG A 163 -22.00 3.73 -3.75
C ARG A 163 -22.05 4.45 -2.41
N SER A 164 -23.18 4.42 -1.70
CA SER A 164 -23.31 5.03 -0.37
C SER A 164 -22.46 4.35 0.71
N ILE A 165 -22.10 3.07 0.54
CA ILE A 165 -21.20 2.34 1.45
C ILE A 165 -19.79 2.97 1.46
N PHE A 166 -19.36 3.60 0.37
CA PHE A 166 -17.99 4.15 0.25
C PHE A 166 -17.94 5.68 0.11
N ASN A 167 -19.01 6.33 -0.35
CA ASN A 167 -19.10 7.79 -0.51
C ASN A 167 -19.53 8.55 0.76
N GLY A 168 -19.87 7.84 1.83
CA GLY A 168 -20.28 8.48 3.09
C GLY A 168 -19.17 9.27 3.76
N SER A 169 -19.55 10.00 4.81
CA SER A 169 -18.64 10.61 5.77
C SER A 169 -18.92 10.09 7.17
N LEU A 170 -17.88 10.00 7.99
CA LEU A 170 -17.97 9.65 9.40
C LEU A 170 -17.12 10.66 10.18
N PHE A 171 -17.71 11.32 11.18
CA PHE A 171 -17.07 12.38 11.96
C PHE A 171 -16.48 13.52 11.10
N GLY A 172 -17.13 13.86 9.98
CA GLY A 172 -16.65 14.89 9.05
C GLY A 172 -15.53 14.44 8.11
N LEU A 173 -15.02 13.21 8.26
CA LEU A 173 -14.02 12.64 7.37
C LEU A 173 -14.67 11.72 6.32
N PRO A 174 -14.17 11.70 5.07
CA PRO A 174 -14.61 10.73 4.09
C PRO A 174 -14.40 9.30 4.59
N LEU A 175 -15.37 8.42 4.38
CA LEU A 175 -15.32 7.06 4.87
C LEU A 175 -14.11 6.27 4.32
N ALA A 176 -13.68 6.57 3.10
CA ALA A 176 -12.43 6.05 2.52
C ALA A 176 -11.20 6.29 3.44
N VAL A 177 -11.09 7.48 4.04
CA VAL A 177 -9.99 7.84 4.95
C VAL A 177 -10.09 7.03 6.22
N VAL A 178 -11.29 6.86 6.77
CA VAL A 178 -11.54 6.09 7.99
C VAL A 178 -11.22 4.61 7.78
N ILE A 179 -11.69 4.01 6.68
CA ILE A 179 -11.40 2.61 6.34
C ILE A 179 -9.89 2.39 6.26
N VAL A 180 -9.18 3.27 5.55
CA VAL A 180 -7.73 3.13 5.37
C VAL A 180 -6.97 3.42 6.67
N ALA A 181 -7.46 4.31 7.53
CA ALA A 181 -6.89 4.52 8.87
C ALA A 181 -7.02 3.26 9.74
N VAL A 182 -8.15 2.56 9.69
CA VAL A 182 -8.33 1.27 10.38
C VAL A 182 -7.38 0.21 9.81
N VAL A 183 -7.27 0.12 8.48
CA VAL A 183 -6.34 -0.80 7.82
C VAL A 183 -4.88 -0.49 8.18
N ALA A 184 -4.51 0.79 8.21
CA ALA A 184 -3.20 1.24 8.65
C ALA A 184 -2.90 0.84 10.10
N LEU A 185 -3.87 1.00 11.00
CA LEU A 185 -3.74 0.58 12.39
C LEU A 185 -3.54 -0.95 12.48
N VAL A 186 -4.34 -1.73 11.74
CA VAL A 186 -4.20 -3.19 11.68
C VAL A 186 -2.83 -3.58 11.12
N ALA A 187 -2.39 -2.98 10.01
CA ALA A 187 -1.07 -3.23 9.42
C ALA A 187 0.07 -2.87 10.38
N TRP A 188 -0.07 -1.79 11.14
CA TRP A 188 0.90 -1.39 12.17
C TRP A 188 0.96 -2.40 13.32
N ILE A 189 -0.20 -2.87 13.82
CA ILE A 189 -0.28 -3.92 14.84
C ILE A 189 0.37 -5.20 14.31
N ILE A 190 0.02 -5.61 13.09
CA ILE A 190 0.62 -6.79 12.45
C ILE A 190 2.14 -6.66 12.39
N LEU A 191 2.66 -5.53 11.89
CA LEU A 191 4.10 -5.34 11.72
C LEU A 191 4.87 -5.22 13.04
N LYS A 192 4.29 -4.59 14.08
CA LYS A 192 5.01 -4.26 15.33
C LYS A 192 4.71 -5.19 16.49
N LYS A 193 3.58 -5.89 16.48
CA LYS A 193 3.04 -6.60 17.65
C LYS A 193 2.73 -8.07 17.38
N THR A 194 2.99 -8.58 16.17
CA THR A 194 2.75 -10.00 15.85
C THR A 194 4.02 -10.71 15.37
N PRO A 195 4.13 -12.04 15.57
CA PRO A 195 5.26 -12.82 15.04
C PRO A 195 5.42 -12.70 13.53
N PHE A 196 4.30 -12.54 12.80
CA PHE A 196 4.33 -12.38 11.35
C PHE A 196 5.13 -11.13 10.93
N GLY A 197 5.01 -10.02 11.66
CA GLY A 197 5.79 -8.81 11.42
C GLY A 197 7.30 -9.03 11.62
N GLU A 198 7.68 -9.77 12.65
CA GLU A 198 9.08 -10.15 12.92
C GLU A 198 9.63 -11.09 11.86
N TYR A 199 8.82 -12.08 11.42
CA TYR A 199 9.17 -12.97 10.33
C TYR A 199 9.38 -12.23 9.01
N LEU A 200 8.52 -11.25 8.68
CA LEU A 200 8.70 -10.42 7.49
C LEU A 200 10.07 -9.70 7.50
N LEU A 201 10.41 -9.08 8.63
CA LEU A 201 11.68 -8.37 8.80
C LEU A 201 12.89 -9.31 8.74
N ALA A 202 12.78 -10.49 9.37
CA ALA A 202 13.85 -11.49 9.36
C ALA A 202 14.09 -12.03 7.95
N VAL A 203 13.02 -12.44 7.24
CA VAL A 203 13.10 -12.99 5.89
C VAL A 203 13.70 -11.99 4.91
N GLY A 204 13.26 -10.73 4.92
CA GLY A 204 13.84 -9.73 4.01
C GLY A 204 15.21 -9.20 4.43
N GLY A 205 15.60 -9.35 5.70
CA GLY A 205 16.93 -8.95 6.18
C GLY A 205 18.00 -9.94 5.78
N ASN A 206 17.76 -11.23 6.04
CA ASN A 206 18.59 -12.35 5.61
C ASN A 206 17.76 -13.63 5.61
N GLU A 207 17.36 -14.08 4.42
CA GLU A 207 16.52 -15.25 4.24
C GLU A 207 17.17 -16.55 4.73
N GLU A 208 18.48 -16.73 4.50
CA GLU A 208 19.21 -17.92 4.96
C GLU A 208 19.30 -17.97 6.49
N ALA A 209 19.60 -16.84 7.13
CA ALA A 209 19.63 -16.76 8.59
C ALA A 209 18.23 -16.98 9.19
N ALA A 210 17.18 -16.45 8.56
CA ALA A 210 15.80 -16.66 8.97
C ALA A 210 15.41 -18.14 8.85
N TYR A 211 15.85 -18.84 7.79
CA TYR A 211 15.65 -20.27 7.63
C TYR A 211 16.27 -21.07 8.78
N ILE A 212 17.54 -20.79 9.10
CA ILE A 212 18.26 -21.46 10.19
C ILE A 212 17.60 -21.17 11.55
N ALA A 213 17.03 -19.98 11.73
CA ALA A 213 16.28 -19.61 12.92
C ALA A 213 14.85 -20.21 13.00
N GLY A 214 14.44 -21.04 12.04
CA GLY A 214 13.15 -21.74 12.04
C GLY A 214 11.97 -20.89 11.57
N VAL A 215 12.20 -19.76 10.90
CA VAL A 215 11.13 -18.91 10.35
C VAL A 215 10.46 -19.62 9.16
N PRO A 216 9.13 -19.72 9.09
CA PRO A 216 8.44 -20.35 7.97
C PRO A 216 8.43 -19.41 6.74
N ILE A 217 9.54 -19.37 6.01
CA ILE A 217 9.79 -18.46 4.88
C ILE A 217 8.63 -18.49 3.88
N ALA A 218 8.25 -19.69 3.43
CA ALA A 218 7.27 -19.85 2.38
C ALA A 218 5.90 -19.26 2.76
N ARG A 219 5.43 -19.56 3.98
CA ARG A 219 4.16 -19.04 4.51
C ARG A 219 4.22 -17.52 4.72
N THR A 220 5.37 -17.01 5.14
CA THR A 220 5.59 -15.58 5.39
C THR A 220 5.48 -14.78 4.09
N LYS A 221 6.16 -15.21 3.02
CA LYS A 221 6.08 -14.58 1.71
C LYS A 221 4.67 -14.69 1.12
N ILE A 222 4.03 -15.86 1.17
CA ILE A 222 2.65 -16.03 0.66
C ILE A 222 1.67 -15.07 1.33
N ALA A 223 1.70 -15.01 2.67
CA ALA A 223 0.81 -14.12 3.40
C ALA A 223 1.05 -12.65 3.05
N ALA A 224 2.30 -12.22 2.81
CA ALA A 224 2.60 -10.86 2.35
C ALA A 224 1.91 -10.52 1.03
N TYR A 225 2.01 -11.41 0.02
CA TYR A 225 1.36 -11.21 -1.27
C TYR A 225 -0.16 -11.32 -1.21
N MET A 226 -0.71 -12.22 -0.37
CA MET A 226 -2.16 -12.29 -0.14
C MET A 226 -2.71 -10.99 0.47
N ILE A 227 -2.01 -10.42 1.46
CA ILE A 227 -2.39 -9.13 2.06
C ILE A 227 -2.28 -8.01 1.01
N SER A 228 -1.22 -8.00 0.19
CA SER A 228 -1.08 -7.06 -0.92
C SER A 228 -2.28 -7.10 -1.87
N GLY A 229 -2.66 -8.28 -2.35
CA GLY A 229 -3.81 -8.47 -3.23
C GLY A 229 -5.15 -8.11 -2.57
N LEU A 230 -5.33 -8.43 -1.28
CA LEU A 230 -6.51 -8.04 -0.53
C LEU A 230 -6.65 -6.51 -0.40
N LEU A 231 -5.55 -5.81 -0.12
CA LEU A 231 -5.54 -4.35 0.00
C LEU A 231 -5.70 -3.66 -1.36
N ALA A 232 -5.22 -4.28 -2.44
CA ALA A 232 -5.52 -3.84 -3.80
C ALA A 232 -7.02 -3.96 -4.13
N ALA A 233 -7.65 -5.09 -3.76
CA ALA A 233 -9.09 -5.25 -3.90
C ALA A 233 -9.88 -4.22 -3.08
N LEU A 234 -9.47 -3.95 -1.83
CA LEU A 234 -10.10 -2.93 -0.98
C LEU A 234 -10.00 -1.52 -1.59
N ALA A 235 -8.82 -1.14 -2.07
CA ALA A 235 -8.62 0.13 -2.76
C ALA A 235 -9.51 0.25 -4.00
N ALA A 236 -9.70 -0.86 -4.72
CA ALA A 236 -10.60 -0.93 -5.87
C ALA A 236 -12.07 -0.72 -5.47
N GLN A 237 -12.57 -1.40 -4.43
CA GLN A 237 -13.94 -1.24 -3.93
C GLN A 237 -14.24 0.22 -3.53
N ILE A 238 -13.31 0.84 -2.79
CA ILE A 238 -13.39 2.25 -2.41
C ILE A 238 -13.49 3.13 -3.66
N LEU A 239 -12.64 2.90 -4.66
CA LEU A 239 -12.62 3.71 -5.88
C LEU A 239 -13.90 3.55 -6.70
N ILE A 240 -14.36 2.33 -6.96
CA ILE A 240 -15.55 2.10 -7.80
C ILE A 240 -16.84 2.54 -7.08
N GLY A 241 -16.87 2.47 -5.75
CA GLY A 241 -17.94 3.09 -4.95
C GLY A 241 -18.00 4.60 -5.17
N ARG A 242 -16.84 5.25 -5.29
CA ARG A 242 -16.74 6.69 -5.59
C ARG A 242 -17.13 7.04 -7.01
N LEU A 243 -16.55 6.35 -8.00
CA LEU A 243 -16.74 6.67 -9.41
C LEU A 243 -18.10 6.19 -9.94
N GLY A 244 -18.70 5.15 -9.34
CA GLY A 244 -19.93 4.53 -9.85
C GLY A 244 -19.70 3.71 -11.13
N ALA A 245 -18.46 3.38 -11.44
CA ALA A 245 -18.03 2.62 -12.61
C ALA A 245 -16.74 1.84 -12.29
N ALA A 246 -16.54 0.71 -12.96
CA ALA A 246 -15.29 -0.06 -12.91
C ALA A 246 -14.67 -0.13 -14.31
N GLU A 247 -13.48 0.45 -14.45
CA GLU A 247 -12.69 0.42 -15.68
C GLU A 247 -11.74 -0.79 -15.67
N PRO A 248 -11.56 -1.54 -16.78
CA PRO A 248 -10.59 -2.63 -16.84
C PRO A 248 -9.13 -2.13 -16.83
N ILE A 249 -8.90 -0.85 -17.14
CA ILE A 249 -7.61 -0.14 -17.00
C ILE A 249 -7.44 0.53 -15.62
N LEU A 250 -8.38 0.34 -14.68
CA LEU A 250 -8.27 0.87 -13.32
C LEU A 250 -6.93 0.50 -12.69
N GLY A 251 -6.37 1.45 -11.95
CA GLY A 251 -5.09 1.24 -11.26
C GLY A 251 -3.89 1.11 -12.17
N ASN A 252 -3.94 1.68 -13.37
CA ASN A 252 -2.75 1.80 -14.21
C ASN A 252 -1.64 2.57 -13.45
N LEU A 253 -0.45 1.96 -13.36
CA LEU A 253 0.73 2.52 -12.68
C LEU A 253 0.59 2.73 -11.16
N TRP A 254 -0.44 2.16 -10.55
CA TRP A 254 -0.62 2.23 -9.08
C TRP A 254 0.48 1.49 -8.32
N GLU A 255 1.07 0.47 -8.93
CA GLU A 255 2.25 -0.21 -8.42
C GLU A 255 3.44 0.74 -8.21
N LEU A 256 3.67 1.69 -9.13
CA LEU A 256 4.74 2.67 -9.01
C LEU A 256 4.47 3.65 -7.87
N ASP A 257 3.22 4.06 -7.70
CA ASP A 257 2.81 4.95 -6.62
C ASP A 257 2.95 4.29 -5.25
N ALA A 258 2.57 3.02 -5.16
CA ALA A 258 2.68 2.23 -3.94
C ALA A 258 4.15 2.00 -3.57
N ILE A 259 5.00 1.68 -4.55
CA ILE A 259 6.45 1.56 -4.37
C ILE A 259 7.06 2.89 -3.93
N ALA A 260 6.72 4.00 -4.60
CA ALA A 260 7.20 5.32 -4.24
C ALA A 260 6.78 5.73 -2.83
N ALA A 261 5.52 5.51 -2.45
CA ALA A 261 5.02 5.81 -1.11
C ALA A 261 5.75 5.00 -0.03
N ALA A 262 5.95 3.69 -0.25
CA ALA A 262 6.68 2.83 0.67
C ALA A 262 8.16 3.21 0.78
N ALA A 263 8.81 3.51 -0.35
CA ALA A 263 10.23 3.88 -0.41
C ALA A 263 10.49 5.24 0.24
N ILE A 264 9.69 6.26 -0.08
CA ILE A 264 9.69 7.55 0.65
C ILE A 264 9.49 7.28 2.13
N GLY A 265 8.50 6.45 2.47
CA GLY A 265 8.18 6.01 3.83
C GLY A 265 9.29 5.25 4.58
N GLY A 266 10.44 5.03 3.95
CA GLY A 266 11.62 4.43 4.58
C GLY A 266 11.64 2.89 4.53
N ALA A 267 10.76 2.27 3.74
CA ALA A 267 10.91 0.87 3.37
C ALA A 267 12.16 0.69 2.49
N SER A 268 13.02 -0.26 2.84
CA SER A 268 14.17 -0.59 2.01
C SER A 268 13.70 -1.51 0.89
N LEU A 269 13.93 -1.11 -0.35
CA LEU A 269 13.60 -1.92 -1.54
C LEU A 269 14.43 -3.21 -1.63
N MET A 270 15.44 -3.34 -0.79
CA MET A 270 16.22 -4.57 -0.63
C MET A 270 15.70 -5.49 0.49
N GLY A 271 14.65 -5.12 1.21
CA GLY A 271 14.05 -5.92 2.28
C GLY A 271 14.55 -5.63 3.70
N GLY A 272 13.84 -6.21 4.67
CA GLY A 272 14.22 -6.26 6.08
C GLY A 272 13.97 -4.98 6.88
N LYS A 273 13.54 -3.88 6.25
CA LYS A 273 13.24 -2.61 6.93
C LYS A 273 12.03 -1.91 6.31
N GLY A 274 11.16 -1.36 7.16
CA GLY A 274 10.06 -0.49 6.73
C GLY A 274 9.23 0.06 7.89
N SER A 275 8.36 1.04 7.58
CA SER A 275 7.55 1.79 8.53
C SER A 275 6.15 1.98 7.98
N VAL A 276 5.12 1.47 8.67
CA VAL A 276 3.71 1.71 8.30
C VAL A 276 3.36 3.19 8.36
N VAL A 277 3.86 3.89 9.39
CA VAL A 277 3.65 5.34 9.54
C VAL A 277 4.33 6.10 8.42
N GLY A 278 5.59 5.76 8.13
CA GLY A 278 6.32 6.34 7.01
C GLY A 278 5.62 6.11 5.67
N THR A 279 5.09 4.91 5.41
CA THR A 279 4.34 4.61 4.18
C THR A 279 3.10 5.49 4.02
N ILE A 280 2.36 5.72 5.12
CA ILE A 280 1.19 6.62 5.10
C ILE A 280 1.63 8.05 4.79
N LEU A 281 2.69 8.55 5.43
CA LEU A 281 3.23 9.87 5.13
C LEU A 281 3.69 9.97 3.67
N GLY A 282 4.36 8.94 3.14
CA GLY A 282 4.74 8.85 1.73
C GLY A 282 3.55 8.88 0.77
N ALA A 283 2.46 8.18 1.09
CA ALA A 283 1.23 8.21 0.31
C ALA A 283 0.53 9.58 0.36
N VAL A 284 0.60 10.27 1.50
CA VAL A 284 0.10 11.66 1.64
C VAL A 284 0.97 12.62 0.84
N ILE A 285 2.30 12.49 0.87
CA ILE A 285 3.23 13.28 0.04
C ILE A 285 2.88 13.15 -1.44
N LEU A 286 2.74 11.92 -1.94
CA LEU A 286 2.41 11.70 -3.36
C LEU A 286 1.02 12.21 -3.72
N GLY A 287 0.02 12.06 -2.84
CA GLY A 287 -1.32 12.59 -3.07
C GLY A 287 -1.36 14.12 -3.06
N ALA A 288 -0.66 14.76 -2.11
CA ALA A 288 -0.52 16.22 -2.07
C ALA A 288 0.22 16.75 -3.30
N MET A 289 1.28 16.07 -3.74
CA MET A 289 2.02 16.39 -4.96
C MET A 289 1.12 16.37 -6.19
N ARG A 290 0.40 15.25 -6.41
CA ARG A 290 -0.48 15.09 -7.57
C ARG A 290 -1.59 16.11 -7.57
N ASN A 291 -2.25 16.29 -6.43
CA ASN A 291 -3.31 17.27 -6.29
C ASN A 291 -2.80 18.70 -6.55
N GLY A 292 -1.65 19.08 -5.96
CA GLY A 292 -1.04 20.39 -6.18
C GLY A 292 -0.68 20.63 -7.65
N LEU A 293 -0.03 19.67 -8.31
CA LEU A 293 0.28 19.74 -9.74
C LEU A 293 -0.99 19.83 -10.60
N THR A 294 -2.04 19.08 -10.26
CA THR A 294 -3.32 19.15 -10.95
C THR A 294 -3.97 20.54 -10.80
N LEU A 295 -3.93 21.15 -9.61
CA LEU A 295 -4.45 22.50 -9.39
C LEU A 295 -3.64 23.57 -10.15
N MET A 296 -2.36 23.32 -10.39
CA MET A 296 -1.50 24.14 -11.25
C MET A 296 -1.72 23.88 -12.76
N ASN A 297 -2.69 23.04 -13.15
CA ASN A 297 -2.94 22.59 -14.52
C ASN A 297 -1.74 21.91 -15.19
N VAL A 298 -0.88 21.26 -14.40
CA VAL A 298 0.23 20.46 -14.92
C VAL A 298 -0.29 19.12 -15.43
N GLN A 299 0.13 18.75 -16.64
CA GLN A 299 -0.30 17.52 -17.31
C GLN A 299 0.16 16.26 -16.54
N SER A 300 -0.64 15.20 -16.59
CA SER A 300 -0.45 13.98 -15.77
C SER A 300 0.85 13.24 -16.03
N PHE A 301 1.42 13.31 -17.24
CA PHE A 301 2.72 12.66 -17.52
C PHE A 301 3.90 13.30 -16.79
N TYR A 302 3.83 14.58 -16.40
CA TYR A 302 4.84 15.17 -15.51
C TYR A 302 4.74 14.63 -14.10
N GLN A 303 3.54 14.23 -13.66
CA GLN A 303 3.35 13.56 -12.38
C GLN A 303 3.99 12.17 -12.40
N LEU A 304 3.92 11.47 -13.54
CA LEU A 304 4.63 10.21 -13.75
C LEU A 304 6.15 10.39 -13.72
N LEU A 305 6.67 11.41 -14.43
CA LEU A 305 8.10 11.78 -14.37
C LEU A 305 8.54 12.05 -12.93
N ALA A 306 7.79 12.86 -12.18
CA ALA A 306 8.08 13.16 -10.78
C ALA A 306 8.09 11.89 -9.91
N THR A 307 7.12 10.99 -10.10
CA THR A 307 7.05 9.72 -9.37
C THR A 307 8.29 8.86 -9.64
N GLY A 308 8.72 8.75 -10.91
CA GLY A 308 9.93 8.03 -11.27
C GLY A 308 11.21 8.63 -10.66
N LEU A 309 11.35 9.95 -10.70
CA LEU A 309 12.48 10.64 -10.07
C LEU A 309 12.51 10.44 -8.55
N ILE A 310 11.35 10.43 -7.89
CA ILE A 310 11.23 10.17 -6.46
C ILE A 310 11.69 8.76 -6.11
N ILE A 311 11.29 7.75 -6.88
CA ILE A 311 11.73 6.36 -6.66
C ILE A 311 13.26 6.27 -6.79
N LEU A 312 13.84 6.86 -7.85
CA LEU A 312 15.29 6.86 -8.06
C LEU A 312 16.02 7.56 -6.91
N ALA A 313 15.53 8.73 -6.47
CA ALA A 313 16.10 9.45 -5.34
C ALA A 313 16.03 8.62 -4.04
N ALA A 314 14.88 7.99 -3.76
CA ALA A 314 14.71 7.13 -2.60
C ALA A 314 15.68 5.92 -2.63
N MET A 315 15.85 5.29 -3.78
CA MET A 315 16.80 4.19 -3.97
C MET A 315 18.26 4.62 -3.75
N LEU A 316 18.66 5.79 -4.28
CA LEU A 316 20.00 6.32 -4.09
C LEU A 316 20.27 6.62 -2.61
N ILE A 317 19.31 7.23 -1.91
CA ILE A 317 19.41 7.53 -0.47
C ILE A 317 19.49 6.23 0.35
N ASP A 318 18.65 5.22 0.04
CA ASP A 318 18.69 3.94 0.76
C ASP A 318 20.04 3.22 0.57
N ARG A 319 20.60 3.23 -0.65
CA ARG A 319 21.92 2.66 -0.93
C ARG A 319 23.05 3.34 -0.15
N VAL A 320 23.07 4.68 -0.14
CA VAL A 320 24.11 5.46 0.56
C VAL A 320 24.01 5.31 2.08
N THR A 321 22.79 5.28 2.63
CA THR A 321 22.60 5.13 4.07
C THR A 321 22.87 3.72 4.57
N ARG A 322 22.75 2.68 3.72
CA ARG A 322 23.08 1.29 4.07
C ARG A 322 24.58 1.01 4.08
N GLY A 323 25.37 1.61 3.18
CA GLY A 323 26.83 1.41 3.13
C GLY A 323 27.62 1.97 4.32
N ARG A 324 26.95 2.52 5.33
CA ARG A 324 27.52 3.13 6.55
C ARG A 324 27.24 2.34 7.83
N GLY A 325 26.61 1.16 7.75
CA GLY A 325 26.36 0.27 8.88
C GLY A 325 26.72 -1.17 8.55
#